data_AF-A0A6C0GB79-F1
#
_entry.id   AF-A0A6C0GB79-F1
#
_cell.length_a   1.000
_cell.length_b   1.000
_cell.length_c   1.000
_cell.angle_alpha   90.00
_cell.angle_beta   90.00
_cell.angle_gamma   90.00
#
_symmetry.space_group_name_H-M   'P 1'
#
loop_
_entity.id
_entity.type
_entity.pdbx_description
1 polymer ?
#
loop_
_entity_poly.entity_id
_entity_poly.type
_entity_poly.pdbx_seq_one_letter_code
_entity_poly.pdbx_strand_id
1 'polypeptide(L)'
;MNKHFILKQELSKIPQIKALSMHTQPPASDGYITNIFEFDNGKEILKHNVYRKDGDTTFIHLYNIALLAGRNLHPSDTVREFLINQTYARQLGFTQPAEAIGKILNYEGKYLPIVGAVKDFHIQSLHKAIEPVAIATHTNNFYDFSLKLSTQGKQAGDFKVLIRQIERIWKSCIRKKNLPIHFWTNP
;
A
#
# COMPACT_ATOMS: atom_id res chain seq x y z
N MET A 1 0.30 2.23 -23.60
CA MET A 1 0.94 2.67 -22.34
C MET A 1 -0.15 3.05 -21.35
N ASN A 2 -0.13 2.49 -20.13
CA ASN A 2 -1.20 2.72 -19.14
C ASN A 2 -1.14 4.16 -18.62
N LYS A 3 -2.24 4.90 -18.78
CA LYS A 3 -2.36 6.35 -18.44
C LYS A 3 -1.97 6.66 -17.00
N HIS A 4 -2.15 5.72 -16.08
CA HIS A 4 -1.80 5.87 -14.68
C HIS A 4 -0.28 5.89 -14.46
N PHE A 5 0.49 5.12 -15.23
CA PHE A 5 1.95 5.15 -15.15
C PHE A 5 2.53 6.46 -15.69
N ILE A 6 1.97 6.97 -16.78
CA ILE A 6 2.36 8.28 -17.33
C ILE A 6 2.05 9.38 -16.31
N LEU A 7 0.85 9.34 -15.71
CA LEU A 7 0.49 10.27 -14.64
C LEU A 7 1.48 10.20 -13.46
N LYS A 8 1.85 9.00 -13.00
CA LYS A 8 2.85 8.83 -11.95
C LYS A 8 4.18 9.48 -12.32
N GLN A 9 4.64 9.26 -13.55
CA GLN A 9 5.89 9.79 -14.06
C GLN A 9 5.88 11.31 -14.22
N GLU A 10 4.76 11.91 -14.63
CA GLU A 10 4.66 13.37 -14.73
C GLU A 10 4.56 14.03 -13.35
N LEU A 11 3.82 13.43 -12.42
CA LEU A 11 3.72 13.93 -11.04
C LEU A 11 5.05 13.84 -10.30
N SER A 12 5.86 12.80 -10.53
CA SER A 12 7.16 12.67 -9.87
C SER A 12 8.19 13.73 -10.29
N LYS A 13 7.94 14.46 -11.38
CA LYS A 13 8.79 15.59 -11.81
C LYS A 13 8.55 16.87 -11.01
N ILE A 14 7.49 16.95 -10.21
CA ILE A 14 7.18 18.12 -9.40
C ILE A 14 8.02 18.10 -8.12
N PRO A 15 8.95 19.06 -7.89
CA PRO A 15 9.85 19.04 -6.72
C PRO A 15 9.15 19.09 -5.36
N GLN A 16 7.93 19.63 -5.33
CA GLN A 16 7.09 19.73 -4.15
C GLN A 16 6.47 18.38 -3.76
N ILE A 17 6.41 17.40 -4.66
CA ILE A 17 5.97 16.02 -4.36
C ILE A 17 7.18 15.25 -3.84
N LYS A 18 7.18 14.95 -2.54
CA LYS A 18 8.28 14.24 -1.85
C LYS A 18 8.16 12.73 -1.92
N ALA A 19 6.95 12.21 -2.04
CA ALA A 19 6.69 10.80 -2.28
C ALA A 19 5.35 10.63 -2.99
N LEU A 20 5.24 9.55 -3.77
CA LEU A 20 4.07 9.23 -4.57
C LEU A 20 3.92 7.72 -4.68
N SER A 21 2.74 7.19 -4.36
CA SER A 21 2.40 5.78 -4.51
C SER A 21 1.07 5.61 -5.24
N MET A 22 1.01 4.60 -6.10
CA MET A 22 -0.20 4.04 -6.69
C MET A 22 -0.69 2.87 -5.84
N HIS A 23 -1.99 2.82 -5.59
CA HIS A 23 -2.62 1.76 -4.81
C HIS A 23 -4.10 1.60 -5.17
N THR A 24 -4.75 0.57 -4.60
CA THR A 24 -6.21 0.50 -4.60
C THR A 24 -6.80 1.49 -3.60
N GLN A 25 -6.26 1.57 -2.39
CA GLN A 25 -6.78 2.38 -1.30
C GLN A 25 -5.66 2.78 -0.33
N PRO A 26 -5.71 3.99 0.28
CA PRO A 26 -4.76 4.35 1.32
C PRO A 26 -4.96 3.45 2.57
N PRO A 27 -3.97 3.39 3.48
CA PRO A 27 -4.20 2.98 4.87
C PRO A 27 -5.26 3.89 5.53
N ALA A 28 -5.98 3.35 6.52
CA ALA A 28 -7.04 4.05 7.25
C ALA A 28 -8.22 4.56 6.40
N SER A 29 -8.54 3.89 5.28
CA SER A 29 -9.77 4.11 4.51
C SER A 29 -10.95 3.28 5.04
N ASP A 30 -12.18 3.77 4.83
CA ASP A 30 -13.39 3.00 5.18
C ASP A 30 -13.57 1.73 4.33
N GLY A 31 -13.03 1.75 3.11
CA GLY A 31 -12.97 0.58 2.23
C GLY A 31 -11.86 -0.39 2.63
N TYR A 32 -12.17 -1.68 2.59
CA TYR A 32 -11.21 -2.75 2.75
C TYR A 32 -11.62 -3.98 1.95
N ILE A 33 -10.64 -4.80 1.59
CA ILE A 33 -10.83 -6.13 1.01
C ILE A 33 -10.25 -7.11 2.02
N THR A 34 -10.99 -8.16 2.33
CA THR A 34 -10.45 -9.31 3.06
C THR A 34 -10.43 -10.53 2.16
N ASN A 35 -9.42 -11.36 2.32
CA ASN A 35 -9.35 -12.68 1.68
C ASN A 35 -9.02 -13.73 2.73
N ILE A 36 -9.42 -14.98 2.47
CA ILE A 36 -8.98 -16.11 3.28
C ILE A 36 -7.58 -16.52 2.81
N PHE A 37 -6.66 -16.56 3.76
CA PHE A 37 -5.33 -17.12 3.57
C PHE A 37 -5.21 -18.40 4.38
N GLU A 38 -4.59 -19.40 3.79
CA GLU A 38 -4.27 -20.63 4.48
C GLU A 38 -2.75 -20.77 4.67
N PHE A 39 -2.36 -21.31 5.81
CA PHE A 39 -0.96 -21.58 6.14
C PHE A 39 -0.83 -22.95 6.79
N ASP A 40 -0.01 -23.81 6.20
CA ASP A 40 0.34 -25.09 6.78
C ASP A 40 1.52 -24.89 7.75
N ASN A 41 1.25 -25.07 9.05
CA ASN A 41 2.26 -24.97 10.10
C ASN A 41 2.98 -26.30 10.40
N GLY A 42 2.71 -27.35 9.60
CA GLY A 42 3.23 -28.70 9.78
C GLY A 42 2.42 -29.57 10.76
N LYS A 43 1.39 -29.02 11.40
CA LYS A 43 0.44 -29.75 12.27
C LYS A 43 -0.98 -29.67 11.72
N GLU A 44 -1.37 -28.51 11.23
CA GLU A 44 -2.69 -28.23 10.67
C GLU A 44 -2.62 -27.10 9.64
N ILE A 45 -3.71 -26.97 8.89
CA ILE A 45 -3.91 -25.83 7.99
C ILE A 45 -4.65 -24.74 8.75
N LEU A 46 -3.95 -23.67 9.09
CA LEU A 46 -4.53 -22.46 9.67
C LEU A 46 -5.27 -21.68 8.58
N LYS A 47 -6.49 -21.20 8.88
CA LYS A 47 -7.27 -20.35 7.97
C LYS A 47 -7.54 -19.01 8.64
N HIS A 48 -7.05 -17.93 8.02
CA HIS A 48 -7.18 -16.59 8.56
C HIS A 48 -7.90 -15.69 7.56
N ASN A 49 -8.85 -14.90 8.05
CA ASN A 49 -9.40 -13.79 7.29
C ASN A 49 -8.43 -12.61 7.41
N VAL A 50 -7.80 -12.22 6.31
CA VAL A 50 -6.70 -11.24 6.30
C VAL A 50 -7.09 -10.05 5.46
N TYR A 51 -6.82 -8.85 5.99
CA TYR A 51 -7.00 -7.62 5.25
C TYR A 51 -5.94 -7.48 4.18
N ARG A 52 -6.36 -7.14 2.96
CA ARG A 52 -5.48 -6.99 1.82
C ARG A 52 -5.33 -5.53 1.43
N LYS A 53 -4.08 -5.11 1.21
CA LYS A 53 -3.75 -3.83 0.58
C LYS A 53 -2.91 -4.06 -0.66
N ASP A 54 -3.34 -3.49 -1.78
CA ASP A 54 -2.63 -3.52 -3.04
C ASP A 54 -1.94 -2.17 -3.22
N GLY A 55 -0.61 -2.16 -3.22
CA GLY A 55 0.20 -0.96 -3.32
C GLY A 55 1.48 -1.21 -4.11
N ASP A 56 1.97 -0.17 -4.79
CA ASP A 56 3.26 -0.25 -5.47
C ASP A 56 4.45 -0.31 -4.50
N THR A 57 5.66 -0.42 -5.05
CA THR A 57 6.90 -0.53 -4.27
C THR A 57 7.19 0.69 -3.39
N THR A 58 6.50 1.81 -3.61
CA THR A 58 6.63 3.04 -2.81
C THR A 58 5.61 3.15 -1.68
N PHE A 59 4.65 2.22 -1.59
CA PHE A 59 3.53 2.27 -0.64
C PHE A 59 3.99 2.34 0.82
N ILE A 60 4.78 1.36 1.27
CA ILE A 60 5.20 1.31 2.68
C ILE A 60 6.07 2.50 3.06
N HIS A 61 6.86 3.03 2.12
CA HIS A 61 7.69 4.22 2.35
C HIS A 61 6.85 5.49 2.45
N LEU A 62 5.85 5.65 1.57
CA LEU A 62 4.96 6.81 1.58
C LEU A 62 4.25 6.96 2.94
N TYR A 63 3.79 5.85 3.51
CA TYR A 63 3.05 5.80 4.77
C TYR A 63 3.92 5.55 6.00
N ASN A 64 5.25 5.61 5.88
CA ASN A 64 6.20 5.35 6.97
C ASN A 64 5.99 4.00 7.68
N ILE A 65 5.54 2.98 6.95
CA ILE A 65 5.39 1.61 7.45
C ILE A 65 6.79 0.96 7.44
N ALA A 66 7.33 0.71 8.62
CA ALA A 66 8.68 0.16 8.77
C ALA A 66 8.75 -1.31 8.35
N LEU A 67 9.73 -1.68 7.52
CA LEU A 67 10.07 -3.07 7.25
C LEU A 67 10.92 -3.60 8.40
N LEU A 68 10.49 -4.70 9.02
CA LEU A 68 11.13 -5.30 10.18
C LEU A 68 12.04 -6.48 9.82
N ALA A 69 11.68 -7.22 8.76
CA ALA A 69 12.46 -8.34 8.26
C ALA A 69 12.21 -8.58 6.77
N GLY A 70 13.17 -9.23 6.10
CA GLY A 70 13.09 -9.55 4.68
C GLY A 70 13.33 -8.34 3.78
N ARG A 71 12.57 -8.27 2.68
CA ARG A 71 12.68 -7.20 1.67
C ARG A 71 11.31 -6.63 1.32
N ASN A 72 11.31 -5.48 0.65
CA ASN A 72 10.10 -4.89 0.06
C ASN A 72 9.65 -5.68 -1.19
N LEU A 73 8.44 -5.37 -1.67
CA LEU A 73 7.82 -5.98 -2.84
C LEU A 73 8.53 -5.59 -4.14
N HIS A 74 8.55 -6.50 -5.11
CA HIS A 74 8.90 -6.20 -6.50
C HIS A 74 7.69 -5.66 -7.27
N PRO A 75 7.88 -4.76 -8.26
CA PRO A 75 6.78 -4.31 -9.09
C PRO A 75 6.20 -5.49 -9.87
N SER A 76 4.88 -5.68 -9.79
CA SER A 76 4.18 -6.72 -10.53
C SER A 76 2.73 -6.34 -10.86
N ASP A 77 2.28 -6.80 -12.02
CA ASP A 77 0.91 -6.69 -12.52
C ASP A 77 -0.03 -7.74 -11.97
N THR A 78 0.52 -8.71 -11.23
CA THR A 78 -0.13 -9.88 -10.66
C THR A 78 0.41 -10.11 -9.25
N VAL A 79 -0.42 -10.67 -8.37
CA VAL A 79 0.02 -11.02 -7.00
C VAL A 79 1.00 -12.18 -7.08
N ARG A 80 2.23 -11.98 -6.57
CA ARG A 80 3.31 -12.99 -6.60
C ARG A 80 3.98 -13.21 -5.24
N GLU A 81 3.79 -12.29 -4.32
CA GLU A 81 4.44 -12.28 -3.02
C GLU A 81 3.70 -11.33 -2.08
N PHE A 82 3.92 -11.52 -0.78
CA PHE A 82 3.28 -10.72 0.26
C PHE A 82 4.29 -10.11 1.23
N LEU A 83 4.01 -8.90 1.67
CA LEU A 83 4.44 -8.42 2.98
C LEU A 83 3.32 -8.71 3.97
N ILE A 84 3.68 -9.07 5.21
CA ILE A 84 2.71 -9.24 6.29
C ILE A 84 3.03 -8.33 7.48
N ASN A 85 2.04 -7.90 8.25
CA ASN A 85 2.32 -7.17 9.49
C ASN A 85 2.70 -8.10 10.65
N GLN A 86 3.15 -7.52 11.77
CA GLN A 86 3.55 -8.30 12.96
C GLN A 86 2.36 -9.05 13.55
N THR A 87 1.17 -8.46 13.57
CA THR A 87 -0.05 -9.16 14.02
C THR A 87 -0.27 -10.44 13.23
N TYR A 88 -0.15 -10.40 11.91
CA TYR A 88 -0.36 -11.60 11.12
C TYR A 88 0.77 -12.63 11.33
N ALA A 89 2.02 -12.19 11.39
CA ALA A 89 3.14 -13.10 11.72
C ALA A 89 2.92 -13.84 13.05
N ARG A 90 2.42 -13.16 14.08
CA ARG A 90 2.06 -13.78 15.37
C ARG A 90 0.92 -14.79 15.24
N GLN A 91 -0.11 -14.48 14.47
CA GLN A 91 -1.23 -15.41 14.24
C GLN A 91 -0.82 -16.66 13.47
N LEU A 92 0.21 -16.58 12.64
CA LEU A 92 0.82 -17.75 11.99
C LEU A 92 1.69 -18.59 12.95
N GLY A 93 1.86 -18.16 14.20
CA GLY A 93 2.63 -18.87 15.23
C GLY A 93 4.09 -18.44 15.33
N PHE A 94 4.51 -17.36 14.66
CA PHE A 94 5.88 -16.88 14.72
C PHE A 94 6.10 -15.90 15.88
N THR A 95 7.21 -16.06 16.59
CA THR A 95 7.56 -15.13 17.68
C THR A 95 8.31 -13.92 17.12
N GLN A 96 9.19 -14.13 16.14
CA GLN A 96 9.90 -13.07 15.45
C GLN A 96 9.41 -12.90 14.01
N PRO A 97 9.23 -11.66 13.51
CA PRO A 97 8.80 -11.42 12.12
C PRO A 97 9.70 -12.07 11.05
N ALA A 98 11.00 -12.25 11.35
CA ALA A 98 11.95 -12.87 10.44
C ALA A 98 11.66 -14.37 10.17
N GLU A 99 11.01 -15.07 11.09
CA GLU A 99 10.67 -16.50 10.94
C GLU A 99 9.60 -16.74 9.87
N ALA A 100 8.81 -15.71 9.55
CA ALA A 100 7.79 -15.76 8.51
C ALA A 100 8.38 -15.65 7.09
N ILE A 101 9.61 -15.18 6.93
CA ILE A 101 10.19 -14.93 5.60
C ILE A 101 10.46 -16.25 4.88
N GLY A 102 10.03 -16.33 3.62
CA GLY A 102 10.13 -17.52 2.78
C GLY A 102 9.03 -18.56 3.04
N LYS A 103 8.17 -18.36 4.05
CA LYS A 103 6.99 -19.20 4.27
C LYS A 103 5.95 -18.97 3.19
N ILE A 104 5.21 -20.02 2.85
CA ILE A 104 4.26 -20.04 1.75
C ILE A 104 2.84 -19.90 2.31
N LEU A 105 2.09 -18.93 1.80
CA LEU A 105 0.67 -18.78 2.04
C LEU A 105 -0.10 -19.31 0.84
N ASN A 106 -1.18 -20.04 1.10
CA ASN A 106 -2.20 -20.32 0.10
C ASN A 106 -3.21 -19.17 0.07
N TYR A 107 -3.23 -18.44 -1.03
CA TYR A 107 -4.16 -17.37 -1.32
C TYR A 107 -5.05 -17.80 -2.50
N GLU A 108 -6.29 -18.21 -2.22
CA GLU A 108 -7.27 -18.62 -3.25
C GLU A 108 -6.73 -19.67 -4.24
N GLY A 109 -5.99 -20.66 -3.73
CA GLY A 109 -5.35 -21.72 -4.52
C GLY A 109 -3.96 -21.37 -5.05
N LYS A 110 -3.45 -20.15 -4.79
CA LYS A 110 -2.10 -19.71 -5.18
C LYS A 110 -1.16 -19.77 -3.99
N TYR A 111 -0.09 -20.54 -4.14
CA TYR A 111 0.94 -20.70 -3.13
C TYR A 111 2.03 -19.64 -3.34
N LEU A 112 2.03 -18.59 -2.51
CA LEU A 112 2.89 -17.43 -2.69
C LEU A 112 3.74 -17.16 -1.43
N PRO A 113 5.00 -16.72 -1.59
CA PRO A 113 5.89 -16.49 -0.47
C PRO A 113 5.59 -15.18 0.28
N ILE A 114 5.82 -15.23 1.59
CA ILE A 114 6.03 -14.04 2.41
C ILE A 114 7.48 -13.58 2.21
N VAL A 115 7.67 -12.36 1.71
CA VAL A 115 9.01 -11.82 1.37
C VAL A 115 9.48 -10.75 2.34
N GLY A 116 8.57 -10.22 3.15
CA GLY A 116 8.90 -9.23 4.16
C GLY A 116 7.84 -9.19 5.26
N ALA A 117 8.26 -8.72 6.42
CA ALA A 117 7.37 -8.44 7.54
C ALA A 117 7.49 -6.97 7.93
N VAL A 118 6.36 -6.29 8.11
CA VAL A 118 6.29 -4.86 8.41
C VAL A 118 5.74 -4.62 9.81
N LYS A 119 6.04 -3.44 10.37
CA LYS A 119 5.47 -2.98 11.62
C LYS A 119 3.96 -2.86 11.51
N ASP A 120 3.28 -3.14 12.61
CA ASP A 120 1.84 -2.94 12.71
C ASP A 120 1.43 -1.49 12.41
N PHE A 121 0.31 -1.33 11.70
CA PHE A 121 -0.27 -0.05 11.31
C PHE A 121 -1.80 -0.16 11.28
N HIS A 122 -2.48 0.97 11.44
CA HIS A 122 -3.95 0.99 11.38
C HIS A 122 -4.41 1.03 9.91
N ILE A 123 -5.13 -0.02 9.53
CA ILE A 123 -5.78 -0.11 8.21
C ILE A 123 -7.14 0.58 8.15
N GLN A 124 -7.75 0.79 9.32
CA GLN A 124 -9.01 1.49 9.54
C GLN A 124 -8.76 2.66 10.49
N SER A 125 -9.82 3.30 11.00
CA SER A 125 -9.72 4.32 12.04
C SER A 125 -8.79 3.89 13.19
N LEU A 126 -8.04 4.85 13.75
CA LEU A 126 -7.12 4.66 14.87
C LEU A 126 -7.80 4.08 16.12
N HIS A 127 -9.14 4.17 16.21
CA HIS A 127 -9.92 3.60 17.31
C HIS A 127 -10.14 2.08 17.21
N LYS A 128 -9.77 1.45 16.08
CA LYS A 128 -9.93 0.01 15.88
C LYS A 128 -8.63 -0.74 16.16
N ALA A 129 -8.79 -1.99 16.60
CA ALA A 129 -7.69 -2.91 16.84
C ALA A 129 -6.86 -3.14 15.56
N ILE A 130 -5.61 -3.53 15.76
CA ILE A 130 -4.70 -3.87 14.65
C ILE A 130 -5.01 -5.30 14.20
N GLU A 131 -5.42 -5.41 12.94
CA GLU A 131 -5.82 -6.66 12.30
C GLU A 131 -4.67 -7.32 11.53
N PRO A 132 -4.76 -8.61 11.15
CA PRO A 132 -3.79 -9.23 10.24
C PRO A 132 -3.88 -8.59 8.85
N VAL A 133 -2.72 -8.23 8.29
CA VAL A 133 -2.63 -7.57 6.99
C VAL A 133 -1.64 -8.28 6.08
N ALA A 134 -2.03 -8.42 4.81
CA ALA A 134 -1.16 -8.77 3.69
C ALA A 134 -1.11 -7.62 2.67
N ILE A 135 0.10 -7.20 2.29
CA ILE A 135 0.35 -6.19 1.26
C ILE A 135 0.94 -6.87 0.03
N ALA A 136 0.42 -6.57 -1.15
CA ALA A 136 0.93 -7.09 -2.41
C ALA A 136 0.99 -6.01 -3.50
N THR A 137 1.81 -6.25 -4.52
CA THR A 137 1.74 -5.50 -5.78
C THR A 137 0.75 -6.16 -6.73
N HIS A 138 -0.14 -5.35 -7.29
CA HIS A 138 -1.11 -5.80 -8.28
C HIS A 138 -1.45 -4.63 -9.20
N THR A 139 -0.48 -4.20 -10.04
CA THR A 139 -0.57 -2.91 -10.74
C THR A 139 -1.75 -2.79 -11.72
N ASN A 140 -2.33 -3.92 -12.16
CA ASN A 140 -3.55 -3.92 -12.96
C ASN A 140 -4.78 -3.45 -12.20
N ASN A 141 -4.72 -3.40 -10.87
CA ASN A 141 -5.83 -3.03 -9.99
C ASN A 141 -5.64 -1.65 -9.33
N PHE A 142 -4.58 -0.89 -9.66
CA PHE A 142 -4.37 0.43 -9.05
C PHE A 142 -5.26 1.48 -9.72
N TYR A 143 -6.06 2.17 -8.91
CA TYR A 143 -6.93 3.25 -9.37
C TYR A 143 -6.81 4.55 -8.56
N ASP A 144 -6.03 4.55 -7.47
CA ASP A 144 -5.78 5.73 -6.64
C ASP A 144 -4.29 6.09 -6.56
N PHE A 145 -4.04 7.36 -6.22
CA PHE A 145 -2.72 7.92 -5.97
C PHE A 145 -2.69 8.64 -4.63
N SER A 146 -1.62 8.45 -3.87
CA SER A 146 -1.34 9.28 -2.70
C SER A 146 -0.03 10.02 -2.85
N LEU A 147 -0.06 11.30 -2.46
CA LEU A 147 1.00 12.27 -2.66
C LEU A 147 1.41 12.88 -1.33
N LYS A 148 2.69 12.76 -0.98
CA LYS A 148 3.27 13.51 0.14
C LYS A 148 3.83 14.82 -0.38
N LEU A 149 3.24 15.93 0.06
CA LEU A 149 3.63 17.27 -0.38
C LEU A 149 4.59 17.91 0.63
N SER A 150 5.54 18.70 0.14
CA SER A 150 6.41 19.52 0.98
C SER A 150 5.66 20.76 1.47
N THR A 151 5.65 20.96 2.78
CA THR A 151 5.00 22.11 3.43
C THR A 151 6.00 23.18 3.90
N GLN A 152 7.31 22.90 3.81
CA GLN A 152 8.35 23.81 4.32
C GLN A 152 8.39 25.12 3.55
N GLY A 153 8.22 26.25 4.26
CA GLY A 153 8.33 27.60 3.71
C GLY A 153 7.23 27.96 2.71
N LYS A 154 6.10 27.25 2.71
CA LYS A 154 5.00 27.45 1.76
C LYS A 154 3.77 28.05 2.43
N GLN A 155 3.15 29.01 1.75
CA GLN A 155 1.89 29.62 2.17
C GLN A 155 0.70 28.97 1.44
N ALA A 156 -0.52 29.25 1.89
CA ALA A 156 -1.74 28.71 1.29
C ALA A 156 -1.86 28.99 -0.23
N GLY A 157 -1.30 30.12 -0.70
CA GLY A 157 -1.26 30.47 -2.13
C GLY A 157 -0.42 29.50 -2.97
N ASP A 158 0.72 29.04 -2.44
CA ASP A 158 1.59 28.06 -3.11
C ASP A 158 0.89 26.72 -3.28
N PHE A 159 0.13 26.31 -2.27
CA PHE A 159 -0.67 25.09 -2.32
C PHE A 159 -1.73 25.15 -3.43
N LYS A 160 -2.44 26.29 -3.58
CA LYS A 160 -3.40 26.48 -4.68
C LYS A 160 -2.74 26.39 -6.06
N VAL A 161 -1.51 26.88 -6.21
CA VAL A 161 -0.75 26.77 -7.47
C VAL A 161 -0.38 25.32 -7.74
N LEU A 162 0.12 24.61 -6.72
CA LEU A 162 0.50 23.20 -6.82
C LEU A 162 -0.70 22.30 -7.16
N ILE A 163 -1.85 22.48 -6.49
CA ILE A 163 -3.06 21.72 -6.80
C ILE A 163 -3.52 21.97 -8.25
N ARG A 164 -3.50 23.22 -8.73
CA ARG A 164 -3.80 23.52 -10.15
C ARG A 164 -2.83 22.86 -11.12
N GLN A 165 -1.55 22.76 -10.77
CA GLN A 165 -0.56 22.04 -11.59
C GLN A 165 -0.86 20.55 -11.64
N ILE A 166 -1.15 19.92 -10.50
CA ILE A 166 -1.54 18.51 -10.39
C ILE A 166 -2.82 18.24 -11.21
N GLU A 167 -3.83 19.11 -11.09
CA GLU A 167 -5.08 19.00 -11.86
C GLU A 167 -4.86 19.05 -13.37
N ARG A 168 -3.94 19.91 -13.85
CA ARG A 168 -3.62 20.00 -15.30
C ARG A 168 -2.99 18.71 -15.81
N ILE A 169 -2.03 18.15 -15.06
CA ILE A 169 -1.40 16.87 -15.41
C ILE A 169 -2.42 15.73 -15.34
N TRP A 170 -3.27 15.72 -14.31
CA TRP A 170 -4.36 14.75 -14.21
C TRP A 170 -5.26 14.80 -15.45
N LYS A 171 -5.73 16.00 -15.84
CA LYS A 171 -6.63 16.17 -17.00
C LYS A 171 -5.98 15.81 -18.33
N SER A 172 -4.66 15.96 -18.47
CA SER A 172 -3.94 15.57 -19.70
C SER A 172 -3.80 14.05 -19.82
N CYS A 173 -3.61 13.35 -18.70
CA CYS A 173 -3.49 11.88 -18.69
C CYS A 173 -4.85 11.16 -18.62
N ILE A 174 -5.75 11.63 -17.74
CA ILE A 174 -7.02 11.00 -17.39
C ILE A 174 -8.17 11.83 -17.97
N ARG A 175 -8.72 11.37 -19.11
CA ARG A 175 -9.71 12.11 -19.90
C ARG A 175 -11.02 12.32 -19.12
N LYS A 176 -11.41 13.59 -18.92
CA LYS A 176 -12.75 14.05 -18.48
C LYS A 176 -13.27 13.47 -17.14
N LYS A 177 -12.43 13.40 -16.11
CA LYS A 177 -12.91 13.30 -14.72
C LYS A 177 -12.38 14.46 -13.89
N ASN A 178 -13.25 15.08 -13.08
CA ASN A 178 -12.80 15.95 -12.01
C ASN A 178 -11.83 15.15 -11.13
N LEU A 179 -10.78 15.80 -10.61
CA LEU A 179 -9.84 15.16 -9.70
C LEU A 179 -10.50 15.13 -8.30
N PRO A 180 -10.92 13.97 -7.77
CA PRO A 180 -11.31 13.89 -6.37
C PRO A 180 -10.04 14.02 -5.52
N ILE A 181 -9.96 15.05 -4.67
CA ILE A 181 -8.83 15.27 -3.77
C ILE A 181 -9.31 15.12 -2.33
N HIS A 182 -8.62 14.26 -1.58
CA HIS A 182 -8.79 14.13 -0.14
C HIS A 182 -7.48 14.55 0.54
N PHE A 183 -7.57 15.45 1.51
CA PHE A 183 -6.42 15.92 2.28
C PHE A 183 -6.32 15.15 3.59
N TRP A 184 -5.12 14.66 3.89
CA TRP A 184 -4.80 13.98 5.15
C TRP A 184 -3.70 14.76 5.86
N THR A 185 -3.90 15.06 7.13
CA THR A 185 -2.83 15.52 8.02
C THR A 185 -2.41 14.34 8.87
N ASN A 186 -1.13 13.96 8.80
CA ASN A 186 -0.60 12.99 9.74
C ASN A 186 -0.53 13.69 11.12
N PRO A 187 -1.11 13.11 12.18
CA PRO A 187 -0.90 13.63 13.53
C PRO A 187 0.58 13.57 13.94
#